data_AF-K1SJ84-F1
#
_entry.id   AF-K1SJ84-F1
#
_cell.length_a   1.000
_cell.length_b   1.000
_cell.length_c   1.000
_cell.angle_alpha   90.00
_cell.angle_beta   90.00
_cell.angle_gamma   90.00
#
_symmetry.space_group_name_H-M   'P 1'
#
loop_
_entity.id
_entity.type
_entity.pdbx_description
1 polymer ?
#
loop_
_entity_poly.entity_id
_entity_poly.type
_entity_poly.pdbx_seq_one_letter_code
_entity_poly.pdbx_strand_id
1 'polypeptide(L)'
;PTAFLDFPSKIETLQMLRRLAHEQHKSILLSTHDVELALQLSDRLWLMEESRFSIGTSKELAADGSLSRFINRDGIRFNKDSLRIEIK
;
A
#
# COMPACT_ATOMS: atom_id res chain seq x y z
N PRO A 1 -9.83 4.79 -7.20
CA PRO A 1 -10.57 6.04 -6.90
C PRO A 1 -9.75 7.35 -7.01
N THR A 2 -8.43 7.29 -7.26
CA THR A 2 -7.54 8.46 -7.39
C THR A 2 -7.12 8.76 -8.84
N ALA A 3 -7.77 8.16 -9.85
CA ALA A 3 -7.31 8.17 -11.24
C ALA A 3 -7.22 9.58 -11.88
N PHE A 4 -7.87 10.58 -11.30
CA PHE A 4 -7.92 11.96 -11.82
C PHE A 4 -7.36 13.01 -10.86
N LEU A 5 -6.77 12.59 -9.74
CA LEU A 5 -6.14 13.48 -8.77
C LEU A 5 -4.65 13.60 -9.08
N ASP A 6 -4.09 14.79 -8.94
CA ASP A 6 -2.64 14.99 -8.93
C ASP A 6 -2.02 14.38 -7.65
N PHE A 7 -0.71 14.16 -7.65
CA PHE A 7 -0.03 13.44 -6.57
C PHE A 7 -0.29 14.04 -5.16
N PRO A 8 -0.22 15.37 -4.96
CA PRO A 8 -0.57 15.98 -3.68
C PRO A 8 -2.03 15.72 -3.27
N SER A 9 -3.00 15.92 -4.18
CA SER A 9 -4.41 15.72 -3.86
C SER A 9 -4.72 14.26 -3.49
N LYS A 10 -3.98 13.29 -4.08
CA LYS A 10 -4.10 11.86 -3.67
C LYS A 10 -3.69 11.66 -2.22
N ILE A 11 -2.57 12.23 -1.81
CA ILE A 11 -2.07 12.14 -0.44
C ILE A 11 -3.09 12.75 0.51
N GLU A 12 -3.55 13.97 0.23
CA GLU A 12 -4.53 14.67 1.07
C GLU A 12 -5.82 13.87 1.21
N THR A 13 -6.32 13.32 0.09
CA THR A 13 -7.53 12.49 0.09
C THR A 13 -7.35 11.24 0.94
N LEU A 14 -6.24 10.50 0.78
CA LEU A 14 -5.98 9.28 1.54
C LEU A 14 -5.77 9.57 3.04
N GLN A 15 -5.08 10.65 3.39
CA GLN A 15 -4.92 11.09 4.77
C GLN A 15 -6.26 11.47 5.40
N MET A 16 -7.11 12.19 4.67
CA MET A 16 -8.46 12.53 5.12
C MET A 16 -9.30 11.28 5.37
N LEU A 17 -9.30 10.32 4.44
CA LEU A 17 -10.02 9.05 4.60
C LEU A 17 -9.51 8.29 5.83
N ARG A 18 -8.19 8.16 6.00
CA ARG A 18 -7.60 7.49 7.17
C ARG A 18 -8.05 8.15 8.48
N ARG A 19 -8.00 9.49 8.53
CA ARG A 19 -8.46 10.25 9.70
C ARG A 19 -9.93 9.97 10.01
N LEU A 20 -10.80 10.03 8.99
CA LEU A 20 -12.23 9.75 9.15
C LEU A 20 -12.50 8.32 9.63
N ALA A 21 -11.75 7.34 9.10
CA ALA A 21 -11.86 5.94 9.53
C ALA A 21 -11.59 5.81 11.04
N HIS A 22 -10.51 6.43 11.53
CA HIS A 22 -10.10 6.34 12.93
C HIS A 22 -10.97 7.17 13.86
N GLU A 23 -11.28 8.43 13.50
CA GLU A 23 -12.07 9.35 14.31
C GLU A 23 -13.55 8.94 14.41
N GLN A 24 -14.12 8.38 13.34
CA GLN A 24 -15.54 7.98 13.30
C GLN A 24 -15.75 6.49 13.53
N HIS A 25 -14.69 5.74 13.85
CA HIS A 25 -14.72 4.28 14.04
C HIS A 25 -15.37 3.55 12.86
N LYS A 26 -14.97 3.92 11.63
CA LYS A 26 -15.43 3.30 10.39
C LYS A 26 -14.30 2.51 9.75
N SER A 27 -14.68 1.49 8.99
CA SER A 27 -13.74 0.79 8.11
C SER A 27 -13.81 1.37 6.70
N ILE A 28 -12.65 1.68 6.12
CA ILE A 28 -12.54 2.11 4.73
C ILE A 28 -11.72 1.06 3.98
N LEU A 29 -12.31 0.52 2.91
CA LEU A 29 -11.63 -0.37 1.98
C LEU A 29 -11.35 0.39 0.69
N LEU A 30 -10.09 0.42 0.27
CA LEU A 30 -9.63 1.12 -0.93
C LEU A 30 -8.82 0.17 -1.81
N SER A 31 -9.09 0.17 -3.10
CA SER A 31 -8.26 -0.45 -4.12
C SER A 31 -7.45 0.61 -4.86
N THR A 32 -6.15 0.39 -5.03
CA THR A 32 -5.21 1.32 -5.69
C THR A 32 -4.09 0.56 -6.39
N HIS A 33 -3.57 1.16 -7.47
CA HIS A 33 -2.32 0.72 -8.11
C HIS A 33 -1.09 1.47 -7.58
N ASP A 34 -1.29 2.48 -6.75
CA ASP A 34 -0.21 3.24 -6.10
C ASP A 34 0.25 2.51 -4.84
N VAL A 35 1.23 1.62 -5.01
CA VAL A 35 1.72 0.74 -3.95
C VAL A 35 2.46 1.53 -2.87
N GLU A 36 3.22 2.56 -3.24
CA GLU A 36 3.99 3.37 -2.30
C GLU A 36 3.05 4.11 -1.33
N LEU A 37 1.99 4.74 -1.83
CA LEU A 37 0.99 5.37 -0.97
C LEU A 37 0.25 4.34 -0.10
N ALA A 38 -0.06 3.16 -0.64
CA ALA A 38 -0.70 2.11 0.13
C ALA A 38 0.18 1.65 1.30
N LEU A 39 1.47 1.41 1.06
CA LEU A 39 2.46 1.02 2.08
C LEU A 39 2.58 2.02 3.22
N GLN A 40 2.52 3.31 2.90
CA GLN A 40 2.71 4.40 3.86
C GLN A 40 1.46 4.76 4.66
N LEU A 41 0.28 4.67 4.07
CA LEU A 41 -0.95 5.23 4.65
C LEU A 41 -1.97 4.18 5.13
N SER A 42 -1.85 2.91 4.72
CA SER A 42 -2.84 1.88 5.04
C SER A 42 -2.51 1.20 6.37
N ASP A 43 -3.50 0.96 7.22
CA ASP A 43 -3.30 0.18 8.45
C ASP A 43 -3.05 -1.31 8.15
N ARG A 44 -3.71 -1.83 7.11
CA ARG A 44 -3.53 -3.19 6.58
C ARG A 44 -3.57 -3.18 5.05
N LEU A 45 -2.86 -4.13 4.46
CA LEU A 45 -2.78 -4.33 3.03
C LEU A 45 -3.37 -5.69 2.64
N TRP A 46 -4.04 -5.68 1.50
CA TRP A 46 -4.55 -6.86 0.82
C TRP A 46 -3.79 -6.97 -0.51
N LEU A 47 -2.90 -7.94 -0.61
CA LEU A 47 -2.14 -8.22 -1.83
C LEU A 47 -2.92 -9.27 -2.62
N MET A 48 -3.39 -8.89 -3.81
CA MET A 48 -4.15 -9.74 -4.70
C MET A 48 -3.30 -10.07 -5.93
N GLU A 49 -2.90 -11.33 -6.05
CA GLU A 49 -2.24 -11.92 -7.21
C GLU A 49 -3.18 -12.96 -7.85
N GLU A 50 -2.88 -13.41 -9.07
CA GLU A 50 -3.75 -14.36 -9.81
C GLU A 50 -4.12 -15.62 -9.02
N SER A 51 -3.18 -16.15 -8.23
CA SER A 51 -3.35 -17.40 -7.47
C SER A 51 -3.08 -17.24 -5.97
N ARG A 52 -2.95 -16.01 -5.48
CA ARG A 52 -2.58 -15.74 -4.09
C ARG A 52 -3.27 -14.51 -3.54
N PHE A 53 -3.67 -14.62 -2.29
CA PHE A 53 -4.20 -13.52 -1.50
C PHE A 53 -3.48 -13.47 -0.15
N SER A 54 -2.79 -12.37 0.12
CA SER A 54 -2.08 -12.14 1.39
C SER A 54 -2.66 -10.93 2.10
N ILE A 55 -2.85 -11.02 3.41
CA ILE A 55 -3.37 -9.92 4.24
C ILE A 55 -2.45 -9.71 5.44
N GLY A 56 -2.07 -8.46 5.69
CA GLY A 56 -1.27 -8.10 6.86
C GLY A 56 -0.95 -6.61 6.90
N THR A 57 -0.25 -6.18 7.93
CA THR A 57 0.41 -4.87 7.96
C THR A 57 1.59 -4.86 6.98
N SER A 58 2.06 -3.68 6.58
CA SER A 58 3.25 -3.54 5.72
C SER A 58 4.47 -4.26 6.31
N LYS A 59 4.61 -4.29 7.64
CA LYS A 59 5.73 -4.96 8.33
C LYS A 59 5.62 -6.48 8.27
N GLU A 60 4.44 -7.04 8.53
CA GLU A 60 4.20 -8.49 8.47
C GLU A 60 4.45 -9.02 7.05
N LEU A 61 3.91 -8.33 6.05
CA LEU A 61 4.04 -8.73 4.64
C LEU A 61 5.45 -8.46 4.07
N ALA A 62 6.22 -7.56 4.68
CA ALA A 62 7.64 -7.41 4.39
C ALA A 62 8.46 -8.57 4.98
N ALA A 63 8.15 -8.97 6.22
CA ALA A 63 8.85 -10.03 6.93
C ALA A 63 8.63 -11.41 6.30
N ASP A 64 7.41 -11.72 5.85
CA ASP A 64 7.08 -13.00 5.20
C ASP A 64 7.44 -13.06 3.70
N GLY A 65 7.96 -11.95 3.15
CA GLY A 65 8.38 -11.84 1.76
C GLY A 65 7.25 -11.61 0.74
N SER A 66 5.99 -11.50 1.18
CA SER A 66 4.84 -11.24 0.30
C SER A 66 4.99 -9.92 -0.46
N LEU A 67 5.41 -8.84 0.20
CA LEU A 67 5.64 -7.56 -0.47
C LEU A 67 6.79 -7.62 -1.49
N SER A 68 7.88 -8.30 -1.14
CA SER A 68 8.99 -8.49 -2.06
C SER A 68 8.53 -9.21 -3.32
N ARG A 69 7.74 -10.28 -3.16
CA ARG A 69 7.18 -11.04 -4.29
C ARG A 69 6.22 -10.20 -5.13
N PHE A 70 5.35 -9.42 -4.49
CA PHE A 70 4.33 -8.62 -5.15
C PHE A 70 4.92 -7.44 -5.95
N ILE A 71 5.98 -6.82 -5.44
CA ILE A 71 6.55 -5.57 -5.98
C ILE A 71 7.72 -5.82 -6.94
N ASN A 72 8.58 -6.81 -6.66
CA ASN A 72 9.80 -7.00 -7.44
C ASN A 72 9.45 -7.33 -8.90
N ARG A 73 9.96 -6.49 -9.82
CA ARG A 73 9.83 -6.64 -11.28
C ARG A 73 11.13 -6.21 -11.94
N ASP A 74 11.20 -6.29 -13.26
CA ASP A 74 12.35 -5.76 -14.00
C ASP A 74 12.52 -4.26 -13.73
N GLY A 75 13.72 -3.85 -13.33
CA GLY A 75 14.06 -2.47 -12.99
C GLY A 75 13.71 -1.98 -11.58
N ILE A 76 12.92 -2.71 -10.78
CA ILE A 76 12.55 -2.28 -9.41
C ILE A 76 12.73 -3.39 -8.37
N ARG A 77 13.05 -2.99 -7.13
CA ARG A 77 13.16 -3.88 -5.96
C ARG A 77 12.50 -3.24 -4.74
N PHE A 78 11.81 -4.06 -3.94
CA PHE A 78 11.38 -3.65 -2.61
C PHE A 78 12.49 -3.86 -1.58
N ASN A 79 12.81 -2.81 -0.81
CA ASN A 79 13.70 -2.88 0.34
C ASN A 79 12.87 -3.10 1.61
N LYS A 80 12.99 -4.30 2.19
CA LYS A 80 12.25 -4.71 3.39
C LYS A 80 12.62 -3.93 4.65
N ASP A 81 13.83 -3.37 4.71
CA ASP A 81 14.33 -2.68 5.90
C ASP A 81 13.84 -1.22 5.94
N SER A 82 13.81 -0.57 4.77
CA SER A 82 13.28 0.79 4.63
C SER A 82 11.79 0.85 4.29
N LEU A 83 11.19 -0.28 3.91
CA LEU A 83 9.84 -0.41 3.36
C LEU A 83 9.60 0.48 2.12
N ARG A 84 10.63 0.67 1.29
CA ARG A 84 10.58 1.50 0.08
C ARG A 84 10.81 0.70 -1.19
N ILE A 85 10.30 1.21 -2.30
CA ILE A 85 10.60 0.72 -3.64
C ILE A 85 11.83 1.46 -4.18
N GLU A 86 12.84 0.71 -4.61
CA GLU A 86 14.12 1.19 -5.15
C GLU A 86 14.24 0.80 -6.63
N ILE A 87 14.87 1.68 -7.42
CA ILE A 87 15.26 1.37 -8.80
C ILE A 87 16.59 0.63 -8.78
N LYS A 88 16.72 -0.42 -9.58
CA LYS A 88 17.97 -1.20 -9.73
C LYS A 88 19.02 -0.47 -10.54
#